data_AF-A0AAW7N5L6-F1
#
_entry.id   AF-A0AAW7N5L6-F1
#
_cell.length_a   1.000
_cell.length_b   1.000
_cell.length_c   1.000
_cell.angle_alpha   90.00
_cell.angle_beta   90.00
_cell.angle_gamma   90.00
#
_symmetry.space_group_name_H-M   'P 1'
#
loop_
_entity.id
_entity.type
_entity.pdbx_description
1 polymer ?
#
loop_
_entity_poly.entity_id
_entity_poly.type
_entity_poly.pdbx_seq_one_letter_code
_entity_poly.pdbx_strand_id
1 'polypeptide(L)' 'MEINFKTSKEKVEEMYKVGNVIKDENNVLYLITKNIDDRYSIVDLNNNRVFGTYKTLEDLYITIGDKTDELINVEINEI' A
#
# COMPACT_ATOMS: atom_id res chain seq x y z
N MET A 1 14.63 -6.36 9.53
CA MET A 1 15.00 -5.11 8.82
C MET A 1 14.10 -4.03 9.39
N GLU A 2 14.65 -2.99 10.02
CA GLU A 2 13.87 -1.88 10.56
C GLU A 2 13.66 -0.81 9.50
N ILE A 3 12.40 -0.42 9.26
CA ILE A 3 12.05 0.67 8.36
C ILE A 3 11.51 1.83 9.22
N ASN A 4 12.20 2.97 9.16
CA ASN A 4 11.80 4.19 9.86
C ASN A 4 10.90 5.05 8.95
N PHE A 5 9.70 5.41 9.42
CA PHE A 5 8.91 6.49 8.80
C PHE A 5 8.54 7.57 9.82
N LYS A 6 8.85 8.82 9.47
CA LYS A 6 8.54 10.01 10.26
C LYS A 6 7.06 10.33 10.14
N THR A 7 6.35 10.34 11.26
CA THR A 7 4.97 10.78 11.39
C THR A 7 4.82 12.27 11.09
N SER A 8 4.54 12.60 9.84
CA SER A 8 3.84 13.82 9.45
C SER A 8 2.71 13.41 8.53
N LYS A 9 1.61 14.17 8.46
CA LYS A 9 0.54 14.01 7.46
C LYS A 9 1.17 13.94 6.07
N GLU A 10 1.53 12.75 5.65
CA GLU A 10 1.98 12.49 4.31
C GLU A 10 0.76 12.69 3.43
N LYS A 11 0.91 13.47 2.37
CA LYS A 11 -0.13 13.53 1.35
C LYS A 11 -0.36 12.09 0.89
N VAL A 12 -1.60 11.72 0.56
CA VAL A 12 -1.96 10.37 0.09
C VAL A 12 -0.96 9.85 -0.95
N GLU A 13 -0.50 10.70 -1.88
CA GLU A 13 0.55 10.38 -2.86
C GLU A 13 1.86 9.85 -2.28
N GLU A 14 2.29 10.33 -1.11
CA GLU A 14 3.55 9.96 -0.46
C GLU A 14 3.45 8.60 0.25
N MET A 15 2.24 8.20 0.66
CA MET A 15 1.97 6.92 1.31
C MET A 15 1.92 5.77 0.30
N TYR A 16 1.34 6.01 -0.88
CA TYR A 16 1.09 5.00 -1.90
C TYR A 16 2.32 4.70 -2.77
N LYS A 17 3.37 4.11 -2.15
CA LYS A 17 4.62 3.72 -2.81
C LYS A 17 4.85 2.22 -2.76
N VAL A 18 5.54 1.67 -3.75
CA VAL A 18 5.93 0.25 -3.78
C VAL A 18 6.66 -0.15 -2.50
N GLY A 19 6.20 -1.22 -1.86
CA GLY A 19 6.73 -1.75 -0.60
C GLY A 19 6.02 -1.22 0.66
N ASN A 20 5.25 -0.14 0.55
CA ASN A 20 4.47 0.36 1.68
C ASN A 20 3.23 -0.52 1.92
N VAL A 21 2.84 -0.60 3.20
CA VAL A 21 1.59 -1.21 3.63
C VAL A 21 0.65 -0.14 4.14
N ILE A 22 -0.55 -0.12 3.57
CA ILE A 22 -1.61 0.83 3.87
C ILE A 22 -2.71 0.10 4.64
N LYS A 23 -3.25 0.76 5.66
CA LYS A 23 -4.41 0.29 6.41
C LYS A 23 -5.58 1.21 6.14
N ASP A 24 -6.68 0.64 5.68
CA ASP A 24 -7.92 1.39 5.46
C ASP A 24 -8.74 1.56 6.76
N GLU A 25 -9.84 2.31 6.66
CA GLU A 25 -10.78 2.54 7.78
C GLU A 25 -11.42 1.26 8.32
N ASN A 26 -11.44 0.17 7.54
CA ASN A 26 -11.98 -1.13 7.91
C ASN A 26 -10.91 -2.05 8.52
N ASN A 27 -9.69 -1.55 8.74
CA ASN A 27 -8.52 -2.31 9.21
C ASN A 27 -8.03 -3.38 8.21
N VAL A 28 -8.36 -3.27 6.93
CA VAL A 28 -7.77 -4.11 5.89
C VAL A 28 -6.37 -3.61 5.57
N LEU A 29 -5.42 -4.54 5.49
CA LEU A 29 -4.03 -4.24 5.17
C LEU A 29 -3.76 -4.50 3.69
N TYR A 30 -3.19 -3.50 3.03
CA TYR A 30 -2.89 -3.54 1.62
C TYR A 30 -1.41 -3.28 1.34
N LEU A 31 -0.77 -4.17 0.59
CA LEU A 31 0.59 -3.99 0.11
C LEU A 31 0.59 -3.40 -1.31
N ILE A 32 1.35 -2.33 -1.51
CA ILE A 32 1.61 -1.78 -2.84
C ILE A 32 2.81 -2.50 -3.45
N THR A 33 2.62 -3.10 -4.62
CA THR A 33 3.64 -3.89 -5.32
C THR A 33 3.80 -3.44 -6.77
N LYS A 34 4.94 -3.77 -7.38
CA LYS A 34 5.13 -3.69 -8.82
C LYS A 34 5.14 -5.12 -9.38
N ASN A 35 4.33 -5.39 -10.40
CA ASN A 35 4.21 -6.70 -11.01
C ASN A 35 5.18 -6.89 -12.19
N ILE A 36 5.17 -8.08 -12.79
CA ILE A 36 6.07 -8.47 -13.89
C ILE A 36 5.83 -7.69 -15.20
N ASP A 37 4.66 -7.07 -15.35
CA ASP A 37 4.28 -6.29 -16.54
C ASP A 37 4.59 -4.80 -16.38
N ASP A 38 5.47 -4.46 -15.44
CA ASP A 38 5.80 -3.08 -15.04
C ASP A 38 4.59 -2.26 -14.54
N ARG A 39 3.52 -2.91 -14.07
CA ARG A 39 2.32 -2.27 -13.51
C ARG A 39 2.31 -2.32 -11.99
N TYR A 40 1.54 -1.41 -11.38
CA TYR A 40 1.41 -1.31 -9.92
C TYR A 40 0.17 -2.03 -9.45
N SER A 41 0.31 -2.91 -8.46
CA SER A 41 -0.81 -3.66 -7.89
C SER A 41 -0.96 -3.38 -6.41
N ILE A 42 -2.21 -3.36 -5.96
CA ILE A 42 -2.57 -3.36 -4.55
C ILE A 42 -3.01 -4.78 -4.18
N VAL A 43 -2.39 -5.34 -3.15
CA VAL A 43 -2.63 -6.71 -2.67
C VAL A 43 -3.27 -6.63 -1.30
N ASP A 44 -4.46 -7.21 -1.15
CA ASP A 44 -5.11 -7.41 0.14
C ASP A 44 -4.37 -8.54 0.89
N LEU A 45 -3.73 -8.18 1.99
CA LEU A 45 -2.93 -9.09 2.81
C LEU A 45 -3.78 -10.01 3.69
N ASN A 46 -5.07 -9.71 3.90
CA ASN A 46 -5.96 -10.57 4.69
C ASN A 46 -6.33 -11.85 3.94
N ASN A 47 -6.35 -11.80 2.61
CA ASN A 47 -6.74 -12.93 1.75
C ASN A 47 -5.73 -13.26 0.64
N ASN A 48 -4.61 -12.53 0.58
CA ASN A 48 -3.54 -12.69 -0.41
C ASN A 48 -4.00 -12.55 -1.87
N ARG A 49 -4.93 -11.63 -2.14
CA ARG A 49 -5.45 -11.37 -3.49
C ARG A 49 -5.07 -10.00 -4.00
N VAL A 50 -4.84 -9.92 -5.31
CA VAL A 50 -4.74 -8.63 -6.00
C VAL A 50 -6.12 -7.99 -6.00
N PHE A 51 -6.23 -6.85 -5.34
CA PHE A 51 -7.44 -6.04 -5.30
C PHE A 51 -7.59 -5.20 -6.59
N GLY A 52 -6.47 -4.70 -7.13
CA GLY A 52 -6.44 -3.94 -8.38
C GLY A 52 -5.04 -3.76 -8.95
N THR A 53 -4.96 -3.47 -10.26
CA THR A 53 -3.70 -3.24 -10.99
C THR A 53 -3.81 -2.04 -11.92
N TYR A 54 -2.84 -1.13 -11.83
CA TYR A 54 -2.84 0.20 -12.45
C TYR A 54 -1.56 0.43 -13.23
N LYS A 55 -1.60 1.34 -14.21
CA LYS A 55 -0.45 1.61 -15.08
C LYS A 55 0.61 2.46 -14.37
N THR A 56 0.19 3.41 -13.55
CA THR A 56 1.07 4.28 -12.74
C THR A 56 0.67 4.23 -11.26
N LEU A 57 1.56 4.67 -10.37
CA LEU A 57 1.20 4.89 -8.96
C LEU A 57 0.16 6.00 -8.81
N GLU A 58 0.19 7.00 -9.70
CA GLU A 58 -0.81 8.07 -9.75
C GLU A 58 -2.22 7.55 -10.04
N ASP A 59 -2.37 6.72 -11.08
CA ASP A 59 -3.64 6.06 -11.38
C ASP A 59 -4.15 5.24 -10.18
N LEU A 60 -3.24 4.59 -9.47
CA LEU A 60 -3.54 3.80 -8.28
C LEU A 60 -4.08 4.69 -7.17
N TYR A 61 -3.30 5.64 -6.64
CA TYR A 61 -3.73 6.39 -5.46
C TYR A 61 -4.90 7.34 -5.74
N ILE A 62 -5.08 7.83 -6.98
CA ILE A 62 -6.27 8.60 -7.36
C ILE A 62 -7.54 7.73 -7.33
N THR A 63 -7.41 6.44 -7.66
CA THR A 63 -8.55 5.52 -7.71
C THR A 63 -8.92 4.98 -6.35
N ILE A 64 -7.92 4.63 -5.53
CA ILE A 64 -8.14 3.87 -4.28
C ILE A 64 -7.76 4.63 -3.00
N GLY A 65 -6.98 5.71 -3.10
CA GLY A 65 -6.45 6.40 -1.94
C GLY A 65 -7.51 7.18 -1.19
N ASP A 66 -7.60 6.95 0.11
CA ASP A 66 -8.44 7.71 1.02
C ASP A 66 -7.60 8.56 2.00
N LYS A 67 -8.18 9.64 2.50
CA LYS A 67 -7.58 10.51 3.52
C LYS A 67 -7.58 9.87 4.90
N THR A 68 -8.43 8.86 5.13
CA THR A 68 -8.45 8.07 6.37
C THR A 68 -7.42 6.96 6.40
N ASP A 69 -6.78 6.68 5.25
CA ASP A 69 -5.76 5.65 5.18
C ASP A 69 -4.57 5.98 6.07
N GLU A 70 -3.97 4.93 6.61
CA GLU A 70 -2.78 5.03 7.46
C GLU A 70 -1.63 4.22 6.88
N LEU A 71 -0.43 4.79 6.89
CA LEU A 71 0.79 4.05 6.59
C LEU A 71 1.17 3.23 7.83
N ILE A 72 1.28 1.91 7.69
CA ILE A 72 1.54 1.00 8.80
C ILE A 72 2.87 0.28 8.60
N ASN A 73 3.66 0.19 9.67
CA ASN A 73 4.83 -0.67 9.71
C ASN A 73 4.38 -2.11 9.96
N VAL A 74 4.83 -3.03 9.14
CA VAL A 74 4.57 -4.48 9.30
C VAL A 74 5.87 -5.26 9.39
N GLU A 75 5.83 -6.38 10.09
CA GLU A 75 6.91 -7.36 10.15
C GLU A 75 6.46 -8.64 9.44
N ILE A 76 7.32 -9.18 8.57
CA ILE A 76 7.09 -10.46 7.92
C ILE A 76 7.79 -11.52 8.77
N ASN A 77 6.99 -12.42 9.34
CA ASN A 77 7.46 -13.57 10.08
C ASN A 77 7.20 -14.83 9.24
N GLU A 78 8.26 -15.48 8.78
CA GLU A 78 8.18 -16.81 8.16
C GLU A 78 8.02 -17.86 9.26
N ILE A 79 7.13 -18.85 9.06
CA ILE A 79 6.84 -19.94 10.00
C ILE A 79 7.32 -21.25 9.39
#